data_AF-A0A809XUH6-F1
#
_entry.id   AF-A0A809XUH6-F1
#
_cell.length_a   1.000
_cell.length_b   1.000
_cell.length_c   1.000
_cell.angle_alpha   90.00
_cell.angle_beta   90.00
_cell.angle_gamma   90.00
#
_symmetry.space_group_name_H-M   'P 1'
#
loop_
_entity.id
_entity.type
_entity.pdbx_description
1 polymer ?
#
loop_
_entity_poly.entity_id
_entity_poly.type
_entity_poly.pdbx_seq_one_letter_code
_entity_poly.pdbx_strand_id
1 'polypeptide(L)' 'MFSDLDRPIWGVPAIAEVINRSPSKVYYLLEKGHLPARKIGKLWTSTPRELLAAVTGRAPAEAE' A
#
# COMPACT_ATOMS: atom_id res chain seq x y z
N MET A 1 -11.96 14.61 -9.67
CA MET A 1 -10.61 14.64 -10.26
C MET A 1 -9.87 13.41 -9.76
N PHE A 2 -9.38 12.55 -10.64
CA PHE A 2 -8.53 11.42 -10.23
C PHE A 2 -7.19 11.98 -9.75
N SER A 3 -6.96 11.97 -8.45
CA SER A 3 -5.66 12.35 -7.88
C SER A 3 -4.67 11.23 -8.14
N ASP A 4 -3.39 11.58 -8.34
CA ASP A 4 -2.29 10.62 -8.55
C ASP A 4 -2.22 9.53 -7.46
N LEU A 5 -2.76 9.84 -6.27
CA LEU A 5 -2.88 8.96 -5.10
C LEU A 5 -3.87 7.79 -5.25
N ASP A 6 -4.79 7.83 -6.22
CA ASP A 6 -5.74 6.75 -6.52
C ASP A 6 -5.20 5.78 -7.58
N ARG A 7 -4.02 6.06 -8.15
CA ARG A 7 -3.38 5.16 -9.12
C ARG A 7 -2.90 3.90 -8.41
N PRO A 8 -3.35 2.70 -8.83
CA PRO A 8 -2.86 1.46 -8.23
C PRO A 8 -1.39 1.28 -8.58
N ILE A 9 -0.56 1.16 -7.54
CA ILE A 9 0.84 0.81 -7.68
C ILE A 9 1.01 -0.70 -7.60
N TRP A 10 2.00 -1.21 -8.33
CA TRP A 10 2.22 -2.63 -8.51
C TRP A 10 3.62 -3.01 -8.06
N GLY A 11 3.69 -4.08 -7.28
CA GLY A 11 4.93 -4.63 -6.75
C GLY A 11 5.33 -4.02 -5.41
N VAL A 12 5.98 -4.88 -4.62
CA VAL A 12 6.62 -4.51 -3.35
C VAL A 12 7.61 -3.35 -3.48
N PRO A 13 8.48 -3.25 -4.52
CA PRO A 13 9.41 -2.13 -4.61
C PRO A 13 8.71 -0.77 -4.73
N ALA A 14 7.65 -0.65 -5.53
CA ALA A 14 6.89 0.60 -5.66
C ALA A 14 6.20 0.97 -4.33
N ILE A 15 5.61 0.00 -3.64
CA ILE A 15 5.00 0.19 -2.32
C ILE A 15 6.05 0.63 -1.29
N ALA A 16 7.25 0.05 -1.36
CA ALA A 16 8.37 0.37 -0.49
C ALA A 16 8.88 1.82 -0.68
N GLU A 17 8.90 2.32 -1.91
CA GLU A 17 9.25 3.71 -2.21
C GLU A 17 8.24 4.69 -1.61
N VAL A 18 6.94 4.40 -1.74
CA VAL A 18 5.87 5.26 -1.17
C VAL A 18 5.94 5.33 0.36
N ILE A 19 6.23 4.21 1.02
CA ILE A 19 6.26 4.13 2.49
C ILE A 19 7.66 4.49 3.03
N ASN A 20 8.64 4.70 2.16
CA ASN A 20 10.05 4.91 2.50
C ASN A 20 10.61 3.80 3.42
N ARG A 21 10.33 2.53 3.08
CA ARG A 21 10.76 1.36 3.86
C ARG A 21 11.46 0.34 2.98
N SER A 22 12.26 -0.54 3.58
CA SER A 22 12.93 -1.61 2.85
C SER A 22 11.92 -2.61 2.28
N PRO A 23 12.09 -3.10 1.03
CA PRO A 23 11.15 -4.00 0.37
C PRO A 23 10.94 -5.32 1.13
N SER A 24 11.97 -5.87 1.79
CA SER A 24 11.83 -7.09 2.59
C SER A 24 10.93 -6.90 3.81
N LYS A 25 10.99 -5.73 4.46
CA LYS A 25 10.09 -5.39 5.58
C LYS A 25 8.67 -5.18 5.09
N VAL A 26 8.51 -4.52 3.95
CA VAL A 26 7.19 -4.33 3.32
C VAL A 26 6.58 -5.67 2.94
N TYR A 27 7.34 -6.59 2.33
CA TYR A 27 6.87 -7.94 2.03
C TYR A 27 6.37 -8.67 3.28
N TYR A 28 7.13 -8.62 4.37
CA TYR A 28 6.72 -9.20 5.65
C TYR A 28 5.42 -8.55 6.19
N LEU A 29 5.31 -7.22 6.15
CA LEU A 29 4.11 -6.50 6.59
C LEU A 29 2.87 -6.80 5.74
N LEU A 30 3.07 -6.98 4.42
CA LEU A 30 2.03 -7.39 3.47
C LEU A 30 1.57 -8.82 3.75
N GLU A 31 2.50 -9.75 3.97
CA GLU A 31 2.16 -11.13 4.33
C GLU A 31 1.45 -11.24 5.69
N LYS A 32 1.78 -10.36 6.64
CA LYS A 32 1.11 -10.28 7.94
C LYS A 32 -0.23 -9.54 7.89
N GLY A 33 -0.58 -8.89 6.78
CA GLY A 33 -1.84 -8.16 6.63
C GLY A 33 -1.87 -6.82 7.37
N HIS A 34 -0.72 -6.25 7.72
CA HIS A 34 -0.63 -4.94 8.38
C HIS A 34 -0.74 -3.76 7.39
N LEU A 35 -0.53 -4.02 6.10
CA LEU A 35 -0.67 -3.01 5.05
C LEU A 35 -1.87 -3.34 4.16
N PRO A 36 -2.72 -2.34 3.82
CA PRO A 36 -3.86 -2.52 2.93
C PRO A 36 -3.35 -2.70 1.50
N ALA A 37 -3.10 -3.95 1.13
CA ALA A 37 -2.67 -4.32 -0.20
C ALA A 37 -3.38 -5.59 -0.65
N ARG A 38 -3.68 -5.62 -1.94
CA ARG A 38 -4.32 -6.74 -2.60
C ARG A 38 -3.27 -7.60 -3.28
N LYS A 39 -3.24 -8.88 -2.95
CA LYS A 39 -2.41 -9.86 -3.67
C LYS A 39 -3.14 -10.30 -4.94
N ILE A 40 -2.55 -10.03 -6.10
CA ILE A 40 -3.04 -10.49 -7.41
C ILE A 40 -1.99 -11.43 -7.99
N GLY A 41 -2.25 -12.73 -7.89
CA GLY A 41 -1.30 -13.78 -8.29
C GLY A 41 0.00 -13.73 -7.48
N LYS A 42 1.10 -13.37 -8.17
CA LYS A 42 2.44 -13.23 -7.57
C LYS A 42 2.81 -11.78 -7.21
N LEU A 43 1.95 -10.82 -7.56
CA LEU A 43 2.20 -9.40 -7.37
C LEU A 43 1.29 -8.84 -6.27
N TRP A 44 1.78 -7.81 -5.59
CA TRP A 44 1.01 -7.02 -4.64
C TRP A 44 0.63 -5.70 -5.29
N THR A 45 -0.63 -5.29 -5.14
CA THR A 45 -1.10 -3.98 -5.58
C THR A 45 -1.76 -3.24 -4.44
N SER A 46 -1.58 -1.93 -4.39
CA SER A 46 -2.21 -1.05 -3.40
C SER A 46 -2.31 0.35 -3.99
N THR A 47 -3.07 1.24 -3.34
CA THR A 47 -3.08 2.66 -3.69
C THR A 47 -2.20 3.45 -2.72
N PRO A 48 -1.46 4.47 -3.19
CA PRO A 48 -0.69 5.36 -2.31
C PRO A 48 -1.53 5.93 -1.16
N ARG A 49 -2.80 6.25 -1.42
CA ARG A 49 -3.74 6.75 -0.41
C ARG A 49 -3.92 5.78 0.75
N GLU A 50 -4.17 4.50 0.47
CA GLU A 50 -4.38 3.47 1.50
C GLU A 50 -3.09 3.20 2.28
N LEU A 51 -1.94 3.17 1.60
CA LEU A 51 -0.65 2.95 2.25
C LEU A 51 -0.30 4.09 3.21
N LEU A 52 -0.47 5.34 2.76
CA LEU A 52 -0.20 6.51 3.59
C LEU A 52 -1.14 6.59 4.79
N ALA A 53 -2.42 6.23 4.61
CA ALA A 53 -3.39 6.12 5.70
C ALA A 53 -2.93 5.12 6.77
N ALA A 54 -2.56 3.90 6.35
CA ALA A 54 -2.10 2.84 7.24
C ALA A 54 -0.82 3.22 8.00
N VAL A 55 0.11 3.91 7.36
CA VAL A 55 1.40 4.32 7.98
C VAL A 55 1.24 5.49 8.94
N THR A 56 0.35 6.43 8.61
CA THR A 56 0.11 7.64 9.42
C THR A 56 -0.82 7.38 10.61
N GLY A 57 -1.44 6.19 10.68
CA GLY A 57 -2.41 5.85 11.73
C GLY A 57 -3.76 6.57 11.59
N ARG A 58 -3.96 7.29 10.48
CA ARG A 58 -5.26 7.84 10.10
C ARG A 58 -6.00 6.71 9.39
N ALA A 59 -7.05 6.15 10.00
CA ALA A 59 -7.89 5.16 9.33
C ALA A 59 -8.25 5.66 7.92
N PRO A 60 -8.18 4.82 6.87
CA PRO A 60 -8.68 5.22 5.57
C PRO A 60 -10.14 5.62 5.81
N ALA A 61 -10.46 6.89 5.58
CA ALA A 61 -11.82 7.39 5.67
C ALA A 61 -12.67 6.39 4.89
N GLU A 62 -13.53 5.70 5.64
CA GLU A 62 -14.34 4.61 5.14
C GLU A 62 -15.05 5.10 3.89
N ALA A 63 -14.95 4.30 2.84
CA ALA A 63 -15.77 4.48 1.66
C ALA A 63 -17.23 4.23 2.09
N GLU A 64 -17.95 5.32 2.34
CA GLU A 64 -19.42 5.36 2.33
C GLU A 64 -19.95 5.34 0.89
#